data_AF-A0A9E5W9V4-F1
#
_entry.id   AF-A0A9E5W9V4-F1
#
_cell.length_a   1.000
_cell.length_b   1.000
_cell.length_c   1.000
_cell.angle_alpha   90.00
_cell.angle_beta   90.00
_cell.angle_gamma   90.00
#
_symmetry.space_group_name_H-M   'P 1'
#
loop_
_entity.id
_entity.type
_entity.pdbx_description
1 polymer ?
#
loop_
_entity_poly.entity_id
_entity_poly.type
_entity_poly.pdbx_seq_one_letter_code
_entity_poly.pdbx_strand_id
1 'polypeptide(L)'
;MKYCINTWIVLIFFLLIFTGCIHEDIVPGKDGPSIASEIKTDSDLLAAKQDNRKRTLEQLKKNSINVQPVLPKYDPLEDHKISFSMVNEKLETVLYLLADTVGMNLMLDQGIAARQNLVTLDFQNVPAKKVLKELTEQFDLDYKIDGN
;
A
#
# COMPACT_ATOMS: atom_id res chain seq x y z
N MET A 1 -59.49 -3.45 -70.31
CA MET A 1 -58.19 -2.75 -70.09
C MET A 1 -58.18 -2.16 -68.69
N LYS A 2 -57.42 -2.74 -67.74
CA LYS A 2 -57.00 -2.13 -66.45
C LYS A 2 -56.16 -3.09 -65.57
N TYR A 3 -56.12 -4.39 -65.87
CA TYR A 3 -55.38 -5.39 -65.07
C TYR A 3 -53.98 -5.77 -65.59
N CYS A 4 -53.54 -5.30 -66.77
CA CYS A 4 -52.19 -5.63 -67.30
C CYS A 4 -51.05 -4.78 -66.72
N ILE A 5 -51.32 -3.62 -66.12
CA ILE A 5 -50.26 -2.74 -65.58
C ILE A 5 -49.88 -3.17 -64.15
N ASN A 6 -50.83 -3.64 -63.35
CA ASN A 6 -50.56 -4.06 -61.97
C ASN A 6 -49.75 -5.38 -61.90
N THR A 7 -49.90 -6.28 -62.86
CA THR A 7 -49.11 -7.52 -62.87
C THR A 7 -47.64 -7.27 -63.20
N TRP A 8 -47.34 -6.26 -64.03
CA TRP A 8 -45.96 -5.92 -64.37
C TRP A 8 -45.22 -5.19 -63.23
N ILE A 9 -45.93 -4.34 -62.49
CA ILE A 9 -45.38 -3.67 -61.29
C ILE A 9 -45.08 -4.69 -60.19
N VAL A 10 -45.95 -5.67 -59.97
CA VAL A 10 -45.72 -6.75 -58.98
C VAL A 10 -44.54 -7.64 -59.39
N LEU A 11 -44.35 -7.89 -60.69
CA LEU A 11 -43.21 -8.67 -61.19
C LEU A 11 -41.87 -7.92 -61.05
N ILE A 12 -41.87 -6.60 -61.25
CA ILE A 12 -40.69 -5.74 -61.03
C ILE A 12 -40.37 -5.62 -59.54
N PHE A 13 -41.38 -5.53 -58.67
CA PHE A 13 -41.18 -5.48 -57.22
C PHE A 13 -40.63 -6.82 -56.71
N PHE A 14 -41.08 -7.96 -57.26
CA PHE A 14 -40.55 -9.29 -56.90
C PHE A 14 -39.09 -9.48 -57.35
N LEU A 15 -38.69 -8.87 -58.47
CA LEU A 15 -37.29 -8.87 -58.94
C LEU A 15 -36.35 -8.02 -58.08
N LEU A 16 -36.84 -6.91 -57.51
CA LEU A 16 -36.04 -6.04 -56.64
C LEU A 16 -35.76 -6.63 -55.24
N ILE A 17 -36.58 -7.58 -54.77
CA ILE A 17 -36.40 -8.21 -53.45
C ILE A 17 -35.32 -9.32 -53.50
N PHE A 18 -35.05 -9.90 -54.67
CA PHE A 18 -34.01 -10.93 -54.84
C PHE A 18 -32.62 -10.38 -55.16
N THR A 19 -32.47 -9.09 -55.44
CA THR A 19 -31.18 -8.39 -55.44
C THR A 19 -30.80 -7.92 -54.03
N GLY A 20 -30.98 -8.79 -53.03
CA GLY A 20 -30.28 -8.66 -51.76
C GLY A 20 -28.81 -8.97 -51.99
N CYS A 21 -27.93 -8.07 -51.55
CA CYS A 21 -26.49 -8.17 -51.74
C CYS A 21 -25.96 -9.54 -51.31
N ILE A 22 -25.54 -10.37 -52.25
CA ILE A 22 -24.49 -11.35 -52.01
C ILE A 22 -23.24 -10.50 -51.75
N HIS A 23 -23.03 -10.12 -50.48
CA HIS A 23 -21.71 -9.77 -50.00
C HIS A 23 -21.01 -11.12 -49.87
N GLU A 24 -20.47 -11.62 -50.98
CA GLU A 24 -19.28 -12.44 -50.88
C GLU A 24 -18.27 -11.52 -50.20
N ASP A 25 -18.01 -11.78 -48.91
CA ASP A 25 -16.75 -11.41 -48.33
C ASP A 25 -15.71 -12.00 -49.29
N ILE A 26 -15.14 -11.14 -50.14
CA ILE A 26 -13.84 -11.41 -50.73
C ILE A 26 -12.93 -11.47 -49.52
N VAL A 27 -12.85 -12.64 -48.89
CA VAL A 27 -11.67 -13.03 -48.12
C VAL A 27 -10.56 -12.89 -49.16
N PRO A 28 -9.66 -11.90 -49.04
CA PRO A 28 -8.57 -11.82 -49.97
C PRO A 28 -7.90 -13.18 -49.95
N GLY A 29 -7.83 -13.79 -51.15
CA GLY A 29 -7.01 -14.96 -51.40
C GLY A 29 -5.67 -14.77 -50.70
N LYS A 30 -5.19 -15.86 -50.14
CA LYS A 30 -4.04 -16.00 -49.25
C LYS A 30 -2.71 -15.70 -49.99
N ASP A 31 -2.64 -14.61 -50.74
CA ASP A 31 -1.62 -14.38 -51.75
C ASP A 31 -1.07 -12.93 -51.70
N GLY A 32 -1.21 -12.26 -50.55
CA GLY A 32 -0.52 -11.00 -50.22
C GLY A 32 0.09 -11.08 -48.82
N PRO A 33 1.12 -10.27 -48.48
CA PRO A 33 1.72 -10.31 -47.15
C PRO A 33 0.62 -10.10 -46.11
N SER A 34 0.28 -11.18 -45.41
CA SER A 34 -0.86 -11.20 -44.50
C SER A 34 -0.49 -10.33 -43.30
N ILE A 35 -1.27 -9.28 -43.06
CA ILE A 35 -1.12 -8.40 -41.88
C ILE A 35 -1.06 -9.24 -40.59
N ALA A 36 -1.76 -10.38 -40.53
CA ALA A 36 -1.70 -11.31 -39.41
C ALA A 36 -0.31 -11.97 -39.23
N SER A 37 0.40 -12.24 -40.32
CA SER A 37 1.78 -12.75 -40.28
C SER A 37 2.80 -11.70 -39.86
N GLU A 38 2.58 -10.43 -40.24
CA GLU A 38 3.38 -9.29 -39.81
C GLU A 38 3.17 -8.99 -38.33
N ILE A 39 1.91 -8.94 -37.86
CA ILE A 39 1.56 -8.80 -36.44
C ILE A 39 2.17 -9.92 -35.59
N LYS A 40 2.15 -11.17 -36.08
CA LYS A 40 2.77 -12.29 -35.37
C LYS A 40 4.28 -12.10 -35.26
N THR A 41 4.93 -11.70 -36.35
CA THR A 41 6.37 -11.43 -36.39
C THR A 41 6.76 -10.29 -35.44
N ASP A 42 5.98 -9.20 -35.42
CA ASP A 42 6.19 -8.08 -34.51
C ASP A 42 5.96 -8.46 -33.04
N SER A 43 4.94 -9.29 -32.78
CA SER A 43 4.66 -9.80 -31.43
C SER A 43 5.81 -10.68 -30.93
N ASP A 44 6.32 -11.57 -31.78
CA ASP A 44 7.45 -12.45 -31.46
C ASP A 44 8.74 -11.63 -31.23
N LEU A 45 8.98 -10.61 -32.05
CA LEU A 45 10.11 -9.68 -31.90
C LEU A 45 10.02 -8.88 -30.59
N LEU A 46 8.82 -8.41 -30.23
CA LEU A 46 8.58 -7.69 -28.98
C LEU A 46 8.77 -8.59 -27.76
N ALA A 47 8.28 -9.83 -27.81
CA ALA A 47 8.47 -10.81 -26.76
C ALA A 47 9.98 -11.09 -26.54
N ALA A 48 10.73 -11.31 -27.62
CA ALA A 48 12.17 -11.51 -27.57
C ALA A 48 12.93 -10.30 -26.97
N LYS A 49 12.52 -9.07 -27.33
CA LYS A 49 13.09 -7.84 -26.75
C LYS A 49 12.77 -7.69 -25.27
N GLN A 50 11.55 -8.03 -24.84
CA GLN A 50 11.14 -7.98 -23.44
C GLN A 50 11.93 -8.99 -22.60
N ASP A 51 12.09 -10.21 -23.10
CA ASP A 51 12.87 -11.26 -22.44
C ASP A 51 14.34 -10.87 -22.28
N ASN A 52 14.95 -10.31 -23.33
CA ASN A 52 16.33 -9.84 -23.26
C ASN A 52 16.50 -8.71 -22.23
N ARG A 53 15.52 -7.79 -22.17
CA ARG A 53 15.52 -6.71 -21.18
C ARG A 53 15.39 -7.25 -19.76
N LYS A 54 14.51 -8.22 -19.53
CA LYS A 54 14.38 -8.91 -18.23
C LYS A 54 15.68 -9.58 -17.82
N ARG A 55 16.30 -10.37 -18.71
CA ARG A 55 17.57 -11.06 -18.43
C ARG A 55 18.69 -10.08 -18.10
N THR A 56 18.81 -8.99 -18.86
CA THR A 56 19.81 -7.95 -18.59
C THR A 56 19.59 -7.30 -17.22
N LEU A 57 18.34 -6.98 -16.87
CA LEU A 57 18.01 -6.41 -15.56
C LEU A 57 18.26 -7.40 -14.42
N GLU A 58 17.95 -8.67 -14.60
CA GLU A 58 18.20 -9.73 -13.62
C GLU A 58 19.71 -9.99 -13.43
N GLN A 59 20.49 -9.95 -14.51
CA GLN A 59 21.95 -10.04 -14.46
C GLN A 59 22.58 -8.82 -13.75
N LEU A 60 22.09 -7.61 -14.02
CA LEU A 60 22.52 -6.39 -13.34
C LEU A 60 22.13 -6.40 -11.85
N LYS A 61 20.95 -6.93 -11.51
CA LYS A 61 20.48 -7.10 -10.13
C LYS A 61 21.30 -8.15 -9.36
N LYS A 62 21.93 -9.09 -10.05
CA LYS A 62 22.81 -10.11 -9.46
C LYS A 62 24.14 -9.52 -8.94
N ASN A 63 24.50 -8.29 -9.32
CA ASN A 63 25.48 -7.49 -8.58
C ASN A 63 24.82 -7.00 -7.28
N SER A 64 24.58 -7.94 -6.38
CA SER A 64 23.83 -7.77 -5.16
C SER A 64 24.60 -6.85 -4.21
N ILE A 65 24.04 -5.68 -3.94
CA ILE A 65 24.43 -4.88 -2.78
C ILE A 65 24.27 -5.80 -1.56
N ASN A 66 25.38 -6.08 -0.88
CA ASN A 66 25.38 -6.82 0.38
C ASN A 66 24.83 -5.92 1.48
N VAL A 67 23.51 -5.71 1.46
CA VAL A 67 22.80 -5.03 2.55
C VAL A 67 22.42 -6.11 3.55
N GLN A 68 23.15 -6.16 4.66
CA GLN A 68 22.73 -6.99 5.78
C GLN A 68 21.54 -6.31 6.45
N PRO A 69 20.42 -7.02 6.68
CA PRO A 69 19.32 -6.50 7.46
C PRO A 69 19.81 -6.23 8.89
N VAL A 70 19.75 -4.98 9.33
CA VAL A 70 20.01 -4.60 10.72
C VAL A 70 18.69 -4.70 11.47
N LEU A 71 18.67 -5.48 12.55
CA LEU A 71 17.50 -5.51 13.44
C LEU A 71 17.38 -4.15 14.15
N PRO A 72 16.20 -3.51 14.15
CA PRO A 72 15.99 -2.31 14.94
C PRO A 72 16.15 -2.65 16.42
N LYS A 73 16.71 -1.72 17.19
CA LYS A 73 16.75 -1.83 18.64
C LYS A 73 15.35 -1.52 19.19
N TYR A 74 14.72 -2.52 19.79
CA TYR A 74 13.44 -2.35 20.49
C TYR A 74 13.62 -1.45 21.72
N ASP A 75 12.80 -0.42 21.86
CA ASP A 75 12.71 0.46 23.03
C ASP A 75 11.25 0.54 23.48
N PRO A 76 10.85 -0.14 24.57
CA PRO A 76 9.45 -0.20 25.00
C PRO A 76 8.85 1.17 25.32
N LEU A 77 9.67 2.17 25.69
CA LEU A 77 9.21 3.53 25.98
C LEU A 77 8.88 4.33 24.71
N GLU A 78 9.49 4.00 23.57
CA GLU A 78 9.20 4.66 22.28
C GLU A 78 8.00 4.02 21.58
N ASP A 79 7.84 2.70 21.72
CA ASP A 79 6.84 1.93 20.98
C ASP A 79 5.42 2.08 21.56
N HIS A 80 5.30 2.33 22.86
CA HIS A 80 3.99 2.50 23.52
C HIS A 80 3.56 3.96 23.56
N LYS A 81 2.39 4.24 22.97
CA LYS A 81 1.71 5.53 23.11
C LYS A 81 0.66 5.45 24.20
N ILE A 82 0.64 6.45 25.06
CA ILE A 82 -0.24 6.52 26.22
C ILE A 82 -1.11 7.77 26.16
N SER A 83 -2.29 7.66 26.76
CA SER A 83 -3.16 8.79 27.06
C SER A 83 -3.48 8.76 28.55
N PHE A 84 -2.97 9.73 29.31
CA PHE A 84 -3.23 9.86 30.73
C PHE A 84 -3.88 11.20 31.00
N SER A 85 -4.95 11.21 31.78
CA SER A 85 -5.60 12.44 32.24
C SER A 85 -5.79 12.30 33.74
N MET A 86 -5.06 13.10 34.50
CA MET A 86 -4.99 13.00 35.96
C MET A 86 -4.90 14.38 36.58
N VAL A 87 -5.58 14.56 37.69
CA VAL A 87 -5.63 15.83 38.43
C VAL A 87 -5.22 15.58 39.86
N ASN A 88 -4.24 16.34 40.32
CA ASN A 88 -3.75 16.30 41.71
C ASN A 88 -3.33 14.89 42.18
N GLU A 89 -2.68 14.13 41.30
CA GLU A 89 -2.19 12.78 41.58
C GLU A 89 -0.75 12.76 42.08
N LYS A 90 -0.39 11.75 42.86
CA LYS A 90 0.99 11.61 43.33
C LYS A 90 1.91 11.24 42.16
N LEU A 91 3.07 11.90 42.09
CA LEU A 91 4.10 11.60 41.08
C LEU A 91 4.49 10.12 41.08
N GLU A 92 4.62 9.51 42.26
CA GLU A 92 4.89 8.08 42.43
C GLU A 92 3.84 7.21 41.71
N THR A 93 2.55 7.52 41.89
CA THR A 93 1.45 6.81 41.23
C THR A 93 1.54 6.93 39.73
N VAL A 94 1.83 8.14 39.22
CA VAL A 94 1.99 8.39 37.79
C VAL A 94 3.15 7.57 37.21
N LEU A 95 4.30 7.58 37.86
CA LEU A 95 5.49 6.84 37.43
C LEU A 95 5.25 5.32 37.47
N TYR A 96 4.57 4.83 38.50
CA TYR A 96 4.18 3.42 38.61
C TYR A 96 3.29 3.00 37.45
N LEU A 97 2.22 3.77 37.17
CA LEU A 97 1.31 3.48 36.07
C LEU A 97 2.03 3.53 34.72
N LEU A 98 2.93 4.50 34.53
CA LEU A 98 3.73 4.61 33.33
C LEU A 98 4.54 3.34 33.08
N ALA A 99 5.25 2.86 34.11
CA ALA A 99 6.07 1.65 34.05
C ALA A 99 5.23 0.39 33.78
N ASP A 100 4.10 0.25 34.48
CA ASP A 100 3.15 -0.85 34.29
C ASP A 100 2.60 -0.90 32.85
N THR A 101 2.27 0.27 32.29
CA THR A 101 1.70 0.38 30.93
C THR A 101 2.70 -0.04 29.85
N VAL A 102 3.99 0.23 30.04
CA VAL A 102 5.05 -0.16 29.09
C VAL A 102 5.64 -1.55 29.37
N GLY A 103 5.20 -2.20 30.46
CA GLY A 103 5.70 -3.51 30.88
C GLY A 103 7.12 -3.48 31.46
N MET A 104 7.55 -2.35 32.05
CA MET A 104 8.86 -2.20 32.67
C MET A 104 8.77 -2.23 34.20
N ASN A 105 9.84 -2.70 34.84
CA ASN A 105 9.97 -2.60 36.28
C ASN A 105 10.41 -1.20 36.70
N LEU A 106 9.80 -0.66 37.75
CA LEU A 106 10.14 0.65 38.30
C LEU A 106 10.87 0.51 39.64
N MET A 107 12.01 1.18 39.77
CA MET A 107 12.70 1.37 41.03
C MET A 107 12.77 2.87 41.33
N LEU A 108 12.18 3.29 42.44
CA LEU A 108 12.17 4.68 42.89
C LEU A 108 13.10 4.88 44.08
N ASP A 109 13.81 6.00 44.10
CA ASP A 109 14.50 6.46 45.30
C ASP A 109 13.48 6.86 46.38
N GLN A 110 13.73 6.48 47.63
CA GLN A 110 12.85 6.79 48.76
C GLN A 110 12.68 8.30 48.96
N GLY A 111 13.66 9.09 48.54
CA GLY A 111 13.58 10.55 48.55
C GLY A 111 12.46 11.11 47.68
N ILE A 112 12.06 10.41 46.61
CA ILE A 112 10.98 10.84 45.72
C ILE A 112 9.61 10.52 46.35
N ALA A 113 9.45 9.31 46.89
CA ALA A 113 8.22 8.91 47.58
C ALA A 113 7.92 9.80 48.81
N ALA A 114 8.96 10.23 49.53
CA ALA A 114 8.81 11.10 50.70
C ALA A 114 8.33 12.53 50.37
N ARG A 115 8.60 13.04 49.16
CA ARG A 115 8.28 14.44 48.78
C ARG A 115 6.80 14.69 48.53
N GLN A 116 5.99 13.65 48.35
CA GLN A 116 4.54 13.75 48.10
C GLN A 116 4.16 14.75 46.99
N ASN A 117 5.00 14.84 45.95
CA ASN A 117 4.78 15.74 44.83
C ASN A 117 3.46 15.40 44.13
N LEU A 118 2.63 16.43 43.92
CA LEU A 118 1.36 16.30 43.21
C LEU A 118 1.49 16.82 41.79
N VAL A 119 0.86 16.12 40.86
CA VAL A 119 0.92 16.34 39.42
C VAL A 119 -0.49 16.41 38.87
N THR A 120 -0.68 17.35 37.95
CA THR A 120 -1.83 17.38 37.04
C THR A 120 -1.28 17.29 35.63
N LEU A 121 -1.75 16.31 34.88
CA LEU A 121 -1.29 16.05 33.51
C LEU A 121 -2.47 15.64 32.63
N ASP A 122 -2.36 16.01 31.36
CA ASP A 122 -3.25 15.55 30.31
C ASP A 122 -2.40 15.29 29.06
N PHE A 123 -2.12 14.02 28.82
CA PHE A 123 -1.41 13.55 27.64
C PHE A 123 -2.37 12.76 26.77
N GLN A 124 -2.33 13.01 25.46
CA GLN A 124 -3.17 12.33 24.49
C GLN A 124 -2.31 11.76 23.37
N ASN A 125 -2.27 10.44 23.25
CA ASN A 125 -1.53 9.72 22.21
C ASN A 125 -0.04 10.10 22.14
N VAL A 126 0.62 10.16 23.30
CA VAL A 126 2.01 10.59 23.46
C VAL A 126 2.90 9.37 23.73
N PRO A 127 4.10 9.25 23.12
CA PRO A 127 5.05 8.20 23.47
C PRO A 127 5.41 8.23 24.96
N ALA A 128 5.45 7.07 25.60
CA ALA A 128 5.74 6.94 27.02
C ALA A 128 7.08 7.57 27.41
N LYS A 129 8.11 7.48 26.55
CA LYS A 129 9.40 8.14 26.75
C LYS A 129 9.30 9.65 26.86
N LYS A 130 8.44 10.26 26.05
CA LYS A 130 8.24 11.70 26.11
C LYS A 130 7.54 12.07 27.42
N VAL A 131 6.52 11.32 27.82
CA VAL A 131 5.86 11.54 29.12
C VAL A 131 6.85 11.42 30.28
N LEU A 132 7.69 10.37 30.30
CA LEU A 132 8.75 10.19 31.29
C LEU A 132 9.68 11.41 31.32
N LYS A 133 10.14 11.85 30.15
CA LYS A 133 11.03 12.99 29.99
C LYS A 133 10.43 14.26 30.59
N GLU A 134 9.20 14.62 30.21
CA GLU A 134 8.53 15.84 30.71
C GLU A 134 8.37 15.79 32.24
N LEU A 135 8.01 14.63 32.80
CA LEU A 135 7.92 14.46 34.25
C LEU A 135 9.28 14.61 34.93
N THR A 136 10.32 13.98 34.39
CA THR A 136 11.67 14.08 34.98
C THR A 136 12.24 15.49 34.90
N GLU A 137 12.00 16.21 33.80
CA GLU A 137 12.44 17.61 33.63
C GLU A 137 11.67 18.55 34.57
N GLN A 138 10.36 18.36 34.73
CA GLN A 138 9.54 19.20 35.61
C GLN A 138 9.93 19.09 37.09
N PHE A 139 10.35 17.90 37.54
CA PHE A 139 10.67 17.61 38.93
C PHE A 139 12.17 17.54 39.23
N ASP A 140 13.02 17.86 38.25
CA ASP A 140 14.49 17.80 38.34
C ASP A 140 14.95 16.41 38.83
N LEU A 141 14.47 15.37 38.15
CA LEU A 141 14.78 13.97 38.45
C LEU A 141 15.65 13.37 37.36
N ASP A 142 16.65 12.61 37.77
CA ASP A 142 17.40 11.73 36.88
C ASP A 142 16.77 10.34 36.82
N TYR A 143 16.88 9.68 35.66
CA TYR A 143 16.48 8.29 35.51
C TYR A 143 17.56 7.49 34.76
N LYS A 144 17.62 6.20 35.04
CA LYS A 144 18.47 5.24 34.34
C LYS A 144 17.62 4.03 33.96
N ILE A 145 17.77 3.57 32.73
CA ILE A 145 17.20 2.30 32.26
C ILE A 145 18.30 1.23 32.41
N ASP A 146 18.00 0.17 33.14
CA ASP A 146 18.90 -0.96 33.36
C ASP A 146 18.15 -2.28 33.13
N GLY A 147 18.67 -3.12 32.24
CA GLY A 147 17.98 -4.33 31.77
C GLY A 147 17.04 -4.11 30.58
N ASN A 148 16.81 -5.19 29.84
CA ASN A 148 15.84 -5.30 28.74
C ASN A 148 14.66 -6.18 29.17
#